data_AF-A0A418C0U4-F1
#
_entry.id   AF-A0A418C0U4-F1
#
_cell.length_a   1.000
_cell.length_b   1.000
_cell.length_c   1.000
_cell.angle_alpha   90.00
_cell.angle_beta   90.00
_cell.angle_gamma   90.00
#
_symmetry.space_group_name_H-M   'P 1'
#
loop_
_entity.id
_entity.type
_entity.pdbx_description
1 polymer ?
#
loop_
_entity_poly.entity_id
_entity_poly.type
_entity_poly.pdbx_seq_one_letter_code
_entity_poly.pdbx_strand_id
1 'polypeptide(L)'
;MITGDSTLTAVHVAKEVGIITRPALMLSGSDVLFEWKNSADDTPVATYEGQSVATLAKTYDLCMDGAALVRADDVNGGVWKHLELIRVFARMTPELKERVLTSLKSCGHFTLMCGDGGNDVGALKQAHVGVALLSGFGSANADKTITGTAKPKVKVETVDATLSKDGLLKLHASVLRKKLVALKVEHDHATMNKDQLVELLLVEQAKSQKKLNPFGPLSPEQRKALHQQQQAEIEVDVKAREARGESFARIKALAAFAQRQKEAATAYQNERKAKGGSQFTQFANNAVMAQYMEDFDEGELPMVKLGDASIASPFTSRAPSIKGCVDIIRQGRCALVTTVQMYQILAVNCLISSYSLSVLYLDKVKYANSQMIALGMMGTVASVTLSRATPLAELSPVRPIASIFHPALFSSLIGQFALHLGVMVYSTNLAKEYTVEGDTRHQSHIKPNSFEPNVMSTVIFLVNGIQTISVCAVNYKGRPFMKSMTDNPGLLYSLGVSLVGVFLLCTEAMPLFNKVLEIVPMPDPRFAQILTGILTLDVVGAFAWDQLCLVVFAPKIFIASFQSITGRDVKQMVKMLVIALGIIYVVANIDYDEIERQQKLAELAAASTPFVETISS
;
A
#
# COMPACT_ATOMS: atom_id res chain seq x y z
N MET A 1 -11.73 25.53 11.00
CA MET A 1 -12.64 25.66 9.85
C MET A 1 -12.32 26.96 9.14
N ILE A 2 -12.23 26.96 7.81
CA ILE A 2 -12.03 28.16 6.99
C ILE A 2 -13.14 28.14 5.92
N THR A 3 -14.07 29.10 5.96
CA THR A 3 -15.24 29.12 5.08
C THR A 3 -15.56 30.52 4.54
N GLY A 4 -16.24 30.58 3.40
CA GLY A 4 -16.81 31.80 2.83
C GLY A 4 -18.19 32.15 3.41
N ASP A 5 -18.81 31.25 4.17
CA ASP A 5 -20.16 31.43 4.71
C ASP A 5 -20.23 32.46 5.84
N SER A 6 -21.46 32.82 6.22
CA SER A 6 -21.72 33.69 7.37
C SER A 6 -21.17 33.10 8.66
N THR A 7 -20.73 33.97 9.58
CA THR A 7 -20.10 33.58 10.85
C THR A 7 -21.01 32.71 11.71
N LEU A 8 -22.31 33.04 11.81
CA LEU A 8 -23.27 32.26 12.60
C LEU A 8 -23.47 30.85 12.04
N THR A 9 -23.59 30.72 10.71
CA THR A 9 -23.69 29.41 10.04
C THR A 9 -22.43 28.58 10.28
N ALA A 10 -21.26 29.20 10.11
CA ALA A 10 -19.97 28.54 10.33
C ALA A 10 -19.81 28.04 11.77
N VAL A 11 -20.18 28.86 12.75
CA VAL A 11 -20.15 28.50 14.18
C VAL A 11 -21.12 27.36 14.48
N HIS A 12 -22.33 27.40 13.91
CA HIS A 12 -23.32 26.34 14.10
C HIS A 12 -22.82 24.99 13.57
N VAL A 13 -22.35 24.94 12.32
CA VAL A 13 -21.81 23.71 11.72
C VAL A 13 -20.57 23.24 12.49
N ALA A 14 -19.68 24.16 12.89
CA ALA A 14 -18.49 23.83 13.66
C ALA A 14 -18.80 23.22 15.03
N LYS A 15 -19.92 23.60 15.67
CA LYS A 15 -20.41 22.96 16.89
C LYS A 15 -20.94 21.54 16.63
N GLU A 16 -21.73 21.35 15.56
CA GLU A 16 -22.27 20.02 15.22
C GLU A 16 -21.17 18.99 14.90
N VAL A 17 -20.11 19.39 14.19
CA VAL A 17 -19.00 18.49 13.83
C VAL A 17 -17.91 18.39 14.92
N GLY A 18 -18.06 19.10 16.04
CA GLY A 18 -17.13 19.06 17.16
C GLY A 18 -15.80 19.80 16.96
N ILE A 19 -15.74 20.77 16.03
CA ILE A 19 -14.60 21.70 15.91
C ILE A 19 -14.60 22.71 17.05
N ILE A 20 -15.81 23.17 17.42
CA ILE A 20 -16.05 23.98 18.62
C ILE A 20 -16.54 23.04 19.71
N THR A 21 -15.88 23.08 20.86
CA THR A 21 -16.21 22.25 22.04
C THR A 21 -16.50 23.10 23.28
N ARG A 22 -16.07 24.37 23.27
CA ARG A 22 -16.28 25.34 24.34
C ARG A 22 -17.26 26.43 23.89
N PRO A 23 -17.72 27.32 24.79
CA PRO A 23 -18.49 28.48 24.38
C PRO A 23 -17.71 29.31 23.36
N ALA A 24 -18.37 29.70 22.27
CA ALA A 24 -17.72 30.36 21.14
C ALA A 24 -17.84 31.87 21.22
N LEU A 25 -16.71 32.56 21.04
CA LEU A 25 -16.64 34.02 20.97
C LEU A 25 -16.42 34.46 19.53
N MET A 26 -17.16 35.47 19.10
CA MET A 26 -17.04 36.11 17.79
C MET A 26 -16.40 37.47 17.96
N LEU A 27 -15.44 37.81 17.11
CA LEU A 27 -14.92 39.17 17.07
C LEU A 27 -15.84 40.07 16.24
N SER A 28 -16.35 41.13 16.87
CA SER A 28 -17.19 42.15 16.22
C SER A 28 -16.73 43.53 16.65
N GLY A 29 -16.63 44.48 15.72
CA GLY A 29 -16.17 45.82 16.04
C GLY A 29 -16.30 46.80 14.87
N SER A 30 -16.31 48.08 15.21
CA SER A 30 -16.14 49.19 14.28
C SER A 30 -14.66 49.59 14.21
N ASP A 31 -14.28 50.45 13.25
CA ASP A 31 -12.89 50.73 12.86
C ASP A 31 -11.94 51.21 13.97
N VAL A 32 -12.44 51.47 15.19
CA VAL A 32 -11.65 51.97 16.34
C VAL A 32 -11.59 50.97 17.50
N LEU A 33 -12.60 50.11 17.67
CA LEU A 33 -12.68 49.23 18.83
C LEU A 33 -13.34 47.89 18.47
N PHE A 34 -12.60 46.81 18.69
CA PHE A 34 -13.04 45.44 18.48
C PHE A 34 -13.37 44.79 19.83
N GLU A 35 -14.48 44.04 19.88
CA GLU A 35 -14.94 43.34 21.07
C GLU A 35 -15.22 41.88 20.77
N TRP A 36 -14.88 41.01 21.71
CA TRP A 36 -15.28 39.62 21.73
C TRP A 36 -16.69 39.51 22.29
N LYS A 37 -17.61 38.98 21.48
CA LYS A 37 -19.01 38.77 21.85
C LYS A 37 -19.36 37.30 21.86
N ASN A 38 -20.30 36.91 22.72
CA ASN A 38 -20.79 35.53 22.76
C ASN A 38 -21.61 35.19 21.51
N SER A 39 -21.32 34.06 20.87
CA SER A 39 -22.05 33.57 19.70
C SER A 39 -23.54 33.30 19.92
N ALA A 40 -23.97 33.05 21.17
CA ALA A 40 -25.36 32.73 21.48
C ALA A 40 -26.23 33.98 21.68
N ASP A 41 -25.74 34.93 22.49
CA ASP A 41 -26.56 36.03 23.03
C ASP A 41 -26.02 37.42 22.65
N ASP A 42 -24.96 37.50 21.84
CA ASP A 42 -24.25 38.72 21.43
C ASP A 42 -23.71 39.60 22.59
N THR A 43 -23.64 39.06 23.80
CA THR A 43 -23.13 39.79 24.97
C THR A 43 -21.63 40.05 24.86
N PRO A 44 -21.14 41.28 25.09
CA PRO A 44 -19.72 41.59 25.08
C PRO A 44 -19.02 40.93 26.29
N VAL A 45 -17.87 40.32 26.04
CA VAL A 45 -17.08 39.59 27.04
C VAL A 45 -15.75 40.28 27.33
N ALA A 46 -15.05 40.73 26.29
CA ALA A 46 -13.76 41.39 26.43
C ALA A 46 -13.46 42.29 25.22
N THR A 47 -12.75 43.40 25.43
CA THR A 47 -12.16 44.19 24.35
C THR A 47 -11.00 43.44 23.71
N TYR A 48 -10.81 43.60 22.41
CA TYR A 48 -9.75 42.94 21.66
C TYR A 48 -8.40 43.60 21.89
N GLU A 49 -7.47 42.79 22.42
CA GLU A 49 -6.05 43.08 22.46
C GLU A 49 -5.29 41.84 21.95
N GLY A 50 -4.27 42.03 21.11
CA GLY A 50 -3.54 40.89 20.51
C GLY A 50 -2.98 39.89 21.53
N GLN A 51 -2.58 40.37 22.71
CA GLN A 51 -2.06 39.53 23.80
C GLN A 51 -3.16 38.76 24.54
N SER A 52 -4.39 39.28 24.55
CA SER A 52 -5.54 38.65 25.23
C SER A 52 -6.03 37.39 24.53
N VAL A 53 -5.74 37.23 23.23
CA VAL A 53 -6.15 36.09 22.40
C VAL A 53 -5.71 34.76 23.02
N ALA A 54 -4.46 34.70 23.50
CA ALA A 54 -3.92 33.50 24.13
C ALA A 54 -4.59 33.14 25.46
N THR A 55 -5.03 34.14 26.22
CA THR A 55 -5.74 33.96 27.48
C THR A 55 -7.18 33.51 27.25
N LEU A 56 -7.88 34.18 26.32
CA LEU A 56 -9.28 33.87 25.99
C LEU A 56 -9.42 32.48 25.35
N ALA A 57 -8.46 32.05 24.52
CA ALA A 57 -8.47 30.73 23.89
C ALA A 57 -8.38 29.55 24.90
N LYS A 58 -7.99 29.81 26.16
CA LYS A 58 -7.99 28.77 27.21
C LYS A 58 -9.40 28.42 27.69
N THR A 59 -10.31 29.39 27.68
CA THR A 59 -11.69 29.24 28.19
C THR A 59 -12.73 29.18 27.06
N TYR A 60 -12.47 29.85 25.94
CA TYR A 60 -13.41 30.01 24.83
C TYR A 60 -12.81 29.52 23.50
N ASP A 61 -13.68 29.10 22.57
CA ASP A 61 -13.28 28.85 21.19
C ASP A 61 -13.49 30.11 20.34
N LEU A 62 -12.41 30.66 19.79
CA LEU A 62 -12.42 31.94 19.09
C LEU A 62 -12.83 31.78 17.62
N CYS A 63 -13.70 32.68 17.15
CA CYS A 63 -14.25 32.72 15.81
C CYS A 63 -14.12 34.13 15.24
N MET A 64 -13.65 34.25 14.01
CA MET A 64 -13.41 35.55 13.38
C MET A 64 -13.91 35.58 11.95
N ASP A 65 -14.40 36.74 11.50
CA ASP A 65 -14.64 36.97 10.09
C ASP A 65 -13.38 37.51 9.39
N GLY A 66 -13.31 37.38 8.06
CA GLY A 66 -12.14 37.80 7.29
C GLY A 66 -11.84 39.30 7.37
N ALA A 67 -12.86 40.15 7.46
CA ALA A 67 -12.68 41.61 7.52
C ALA A 67 -12.15 42.06 8.89
N ALA A 68 -12.62 41.43 9.96
CA ALA A 68 -12.17 41.60 11.32
C ALA A 68 -10.76 41.03 11.48
N LEU A 69 -10.42 39.91 10.84
CA LEU A 69 -9.05 39.37 10.88
C LEU A 69 -8.01 40.34 10.33
N VAL A 70 -8.32 41.00 9.20
CA VAL A 70 -7.41 42.00 8.61
C VAL A 70 -7.37 43.26 9.46
N ARG A 71 -8.52 43.85 9.79
CA ARG A 71 -8.59 45.10 10.54
C ARG A 71 -8.09 44.99 11.98
N ALA A 72 -8.26 43.84 12.63
CA ALA A 72 -7.76 43.61 13.98
C ALA A 72 -6.22 43.60 14.04
N ASP A 73 -5.56 43.29 12.91
CA ASP A 73 -4.10 43.42 12.81
C ASP A 73 -3.66 44.89 12.73
N ASP A 74 -4.43 45.72 12.00
CA ASP A 74 -4.13 47.16 11.87
C ASP A 74 -4.28 47.93 13.19
N VAL A 75 -5.20 47.51 14.07
CA VAL A 75 -5.51 48.22 15.32
C VAL A 75 -4.53 47.88 16.45
N ASN A 76 -4.47 46.61 16.86
CA ASN A 76 -3.68 46.20 18.03
C ASN A 76 -2.65 45.09 17.71
N GLY A 77 -2.55 44.68 16.44
CA GLY A 77 -1.58 43.69 15.95
C GLY A 77 -1.67 42.31 16.60
N GLY A 78 -0.95 41.34 16.05
CA GLY A 78 -0.61 40.10 16.75
C GLY A 78 -1.57 38.93 16.60
N VAL A 79 -2.79 39.12 16.05
CA VAL A 79 -3.70 38.00 15.75
C VAL A 79 -3.08 36.98 14.79
N TRP A 80 -2.29 37.44 13.81
CA TRP A 80 -1.61 36.56 12.84
C TRP A 80 -0.53 35.67 13.46
N LYS A 81 -0.03 36.02 14.65
CA LYS A 81 0.93 35.18 15.40
C LYS A 81 0.24 34.08 16.22
N HIS A 82 -1.08 34.16 16.37
CA HIS A 82 -1.88 33.28 17.22
C HIS A 82 -3.01 32.60 16.44
N LEU A 83 -2.87 32.47 15.11
CA LEU A 83 -3.89 31.87 14.25
C LEU A 83 -4.21 30.43 14.64
N GLU A 84 -3.26 29.70 15.23
CA GLU A 84 -3.47 28.33 15.70
C GLU A 84 -4.48 28.22 16.85
N LEU A 85 -4.77 29.32 17.52
CA LEU A 85 -5.75 29.40 18.62
C LEU A 85 -7.17 29.70 18.14
N ILE A 86 -7.33 30.13 16.89
CA ILE A 86 -8.64 30.44 16.29
C ILE A 86 -9.22 29.18 15.65
N ARG A 87 -10.47 28.84 15.98
CA ARG A 87 -11.12 27.62 15.51
C ARG A 87 -11.86 27.81 14.19
N VAL A 88 -12.47 28.97 13.99
CA VAL A 88 -13.32 29.26 12.82
C VAL A 88 -12.93 30.60 12.20
N PHE A 89 -12.62 30.57 10.91
CA PHE A 89 -12.48 31.72 10.04
C PHE A 89 -13.65 31.73 9.06
N ALA A 90 -14.53 32.72 9.16
CA ALA A 90 -15.74 32.84 8.34
C ALA A 90 -15.65 34.03 7.37
N ARG A 91 -16.53 34.09 6.37
CA ARG A 91 -16.53 35.13 5.31
C ARG A 91 -15.15 35.36 4.68
N MET A 92 -14.38 34.29 4.49
CA MET A 92 -13.02 34.37 3.97
C MET A 92 -13.01 34.45 2.44
N THR A 93 -12.29 35.43 1.89
CA THR A 93 -11.98 35.47 0.45
C THR A 93 -10.92 34.41 0.11
N PRO A 94 -10.83 33.94 -1.14
CA PRO A 94 -9.83 32.95 -1.55
C PRO A 94 -8.39 33.34 -1.15
N GLU A 95 -8.03 34.62 -1.31
CA GLU A 95 -6.70 35.15 -1.00
C GLU A 95 -6.44 35.11 0.51
N LEU A 96 -7.45 35.39 1.34
CA LEU A 96 -7.32 35.31 2.80
C LEU A 96 -7.15 33.86 3.28
N LYS A 97 -7.79 32.88 2.62
CA LYS A 97 -7.57 31.45 2.93
C LYS A 97 -6.11 31.07 2.71
N GLU A 98 -5.54 31.49 1.59
CA GLU A 98 -4.12 31.27 1.26
C GLU A 98 -3.18 31.96 2.26
N ARG A 99 -3.49 33.21 2.63
CA ARG A 99 -2.71 33.97 3.61
C ARG A 99 -2.70 33.28 4.98
N VAL A 100 -3.85 32.81 5.47
CA VAL A 100 -3.95 32.08 6.75
C VAL A 100 -3.05 30.83 6.73
N LEU A 101 -3.08 30.04 5.66
CA LEU A 101 -2.22 28.86 5.56
C LEU A 101 -0.74 29.20 5.47
N THR A 102 -0.38 30.25 4.73
CA THR A 102 1.01 30.72 4.67
C THR A 102 1.51 31.19 6.04
N SER A 103 0.68 31.93 6.77
CA SER A 103 1.01 32.38 8.12
C SER A 103 1.18 31.21 9.10
N LEU A 104 0.28 30.23 9.09
CA LEU A 104 0.42 29.02 9.92
C LEU A 104 1.70 28.25 9.61
N LYS A 105 2.10 28.15 8.33
CA LYS A 105 3.37 27.55 7.93
C LYS A 105 4.57 28.35 8.41
N SER A 106 4.53 29.68 8.30
CA SER A 106 5.61 30.55 8.78
C SER A 106 5.79 30.48 10.29
N CYS A 107 4.72 30.17 11.04
CA CYS A 107 4.76 29.88 12.47
C CYS A 107 5.28 28.46 12.81
N GLY A 108 5.70 27.67 11.81
CA GLY A 108 6.27 26.34 12.01
C GLY A 108 5.25 25.19 12.08
N HIS A 109 3.98 25.43 11.74
CA HIS A 109 2.97 24.37 11.71
C HIS A 109 2.94 23.63 10.37
N PHE A 110 2.79 22.31 10.45
CA PHE A 110 2.41 21.48 9.29
C PHE A 110 0.91 21.63 9.04
N THR A 111 0.55 21.92 7.79
CA THR A 111 -0.81 22.30 7.39
C THR A 111 -1.39 21.29 6.40
N LEU A 112 -2.61 20.86 6.66
CA LEU A 112 -3.41 20.07 5.72
C LEU A 112 -4.66 20.89 5.39
N MET A 113 -4.94 21.05 4.09
CA MET A 113 -6.15 21.72 3.61
C MET A 113 -7.00 20.71 2.86
N CYS A 114 -8.30 20.68 3.16
CA CYS A 114 -9.27 19.88 2.43
C CYS A 114 -10.40 20.79 1.94
N GLY A 115 -10.71 20.73 0.64
CA GLY A 115 -11.71 21.57 0.01
C GLY A 115 -12.20 20.97 -1.31
N ASP A 116 -13.34 21.44 -1.80
CA ASP A 116 -14.00 20.96 -3.01
C ASP A 116 -14.14 22.04 -4.09
N GLY A 117 -14.10 23.33 -3.70
CA GLY A 117 -14.36 24.46 -4.58
C GLY A 117 -13.13 25.12 -5.19
N GLY A 118 -13.33 25.84 -6.30
CA GLY A 118 -12.31 26.67 -6.93
C GLY A 118 -11.78 27.80 -6.02
N ASN A 119 -12.59 28.24 -5.06
CA ASN A 119 -12.20 29.20 -4.03
C ASN A 119 -11.15 28.68 -3.04
N ASP A 120 -10.91 27.37 -3.00
CA ASP A 120 -9.90 26.75 -2.14
C ASP A 120 -8.58 26.47 -2.88
N VAL A 121 -8.48 26.75 -4.18
CA VAL A 121 -7.32 26.43 -5.02
C VAL A 121 -6.01 27.01 -4.47
N GLY A 122 -5.97 28.29 -4.11
CA GLY A 122 -4.79 28.93 -3.53
C GLY A 122 -4.38 28.30 -2.21
N ALA A 123 -5.36 28.03 -1.34
CA ALA A 123 -5.13 27.38 -0.05
C ALA A 123 -4.66 25.91 -0.20
N LEU A 124 -5.27 25.15 -1.10
CA LEU A 124 -4.90 23.76 -1.40
C LEU A 124 -3.46 23.67 -1.91
N LYS A 125 -3.04 24.60 -2.77
CA LYS A 125 -1.67 24.68 -3.30
C LYS A 125 -0.66 25.08 -2.22
N GLN A 126 -1.08 25.93 -1.29
CA GLN A 126 -0.18 26.46 -0.26
C GLN A 126 -0.01 25.54 0.94
N ALA A 127 -0.97 24.65 1.22
CA ALA A 127 -0.86 23.64 2.27
C ALA A 127 0.34 22.70 2.04
N HIS A 128 0.90 22.13 3.12
CA HIS A 128 1.89 21.04 2.98
C HIS A 128 1.24 19.80 2.34
N VAL A 129 -0.03 19.56 2.68
CA VAL A 129 -0.85 18.50 2.08
C VAL A 129 -2.20 19.10 1.71
N GLY A 130 -2.46 19.29 0.42
CA GLY A 130 -3.80 19.61 -0.08
C GLY A 130 -4.57 18.33 -0.39
N VAL A 131 -5.87 18.30 -0.08
CA VAL A 131 -6.79 17.21 -0.44
C VAL A 131 -8.05 17.78 -1.10
N ALA A 132 -8.20 17.58 -2.41
CA ALA A 132 -9.41 17.93 -3.13
C ALA A 132 -10.50 16.86 -2.95
N LEU A 133 -11.71 17.25 -2.60
CA LEU A 133 -12.88 16.36 -2.61
C LEU A 133 -13.63 16.55 -3.92
N LEU A 134 -13.79 15.46 -4.68
CA LEU A 134 -14.66 15.52 -5.85
C LEU A 134 -16.12 15.45 -5.41
N SER A 135 -16.95 16.38 -5.91
CA SER A 135 -18.39 16.41 -5.71
C SER A 135 -19.05 15.30 -6.54
N GLY A 136 -18.92 14.07 -6.07
CA GLY A 136 -19.39 12.86 -6.74
C GLY A 136 -20.61 12.23 -6.08
N PHE A 137 -21.77 12.91 -6.10
CA PHE A 137 -23.06 12.21 -6.10
C PHE A 137 -23.90 12.77 -7.24
N GLY A 138 -23.96 12.04 -8.36
CA GLY A 138 -24.95 12.22 -9.42
C GLY A 138 -24.87 13.54 -10.20
N SER A 139 -24.37 13.46 -11.43
CA SER A 139 -24.95 14.16 -12.59
C SER A 139 -25.46 15.59 -12.42
N ALA A 140 -24.75 16.47 -11.72
CA ALA A 140 -25.01 17.90 -11.72
C ALA A 140 -23.83 18.59 -12.44
N ASN A 141 -24.08 19.06 -13.65
CA ASN A 141 -23.19 19.90 -14.48
C ASN A 141 -22.01 19.20 -15.18
N ALA A 142 -22.29 17.99 -15.64
CA ALA A 142 -21.74 17.25 -16.78
C ALA A 142 -21.44 17.96 -18.12
N ASP A 143 -21.07 19.24 -18.24
CA ASP A 143 -20.67 19.83 -19.55
C ASP A 143 -19.55 19.03 -20.25
N LYS A 144 -19.89 18.40 -21.38
CA LYS A 144 -19.06 17.44 -22.14
C LYS A 144 -18.11 18.12 -23.12
N THR A 145 -18.10 19.44 -23.18
CA THR A 145 -17.36 20.22 -24.19
C THR A 145 -15.99 20.69 -23.73
N ILE A 146 -15.74 20.75 -22.41
CA ILE A 146 -14.52 21.35 -21.82
C ILE A 146 -13.40 20.32 -21.59
N THR A 147 -13.65 19.01 -21.71
CA THR A 147 -12.69 17.99 -21.27
C THR A 147 -11.52 17.73 -22.22
N GLY A 148 -11.40 18.38 -23.39
CA GLY A 148 -10.33 18.11 -24.36
C GLY A 148 -10.31 16.67 -24.91
N THR A 149 -11.12 15.77 -24.35
CA THR A 149 -11.44 14.44 -24.84
C THR A 149 -12.66 14.53 -25.73
N ALA A 150 -12.57 15.31 -26.81
CA ALA A 150 -13.15 14.79 -28.04
C ALA A 150 -12.38 13.49 -28.29
N LYS A 151 -12.94 12.35 -27.87
CA LYS A 151 -12.57 11.09 -28.53
C LYS A 151 -12.72 11.42 -30.03
N PRO A 152 -11.73 11.10 -30.89
CA PRO A 152 -12.05 10.97 -32.30
C PRO A 152 -13.32 10.11 -32.34
N LYS A 153 -14.24 10.37 -33.27
CA LYS A 153 -15.37 9.49 -33.52
C LYS A 153 -14.83 8.11 -33.92
N VAL A 154 -14.35 7.33 -32.96
CA VAL A 154 -14.33 5.90 -32.99
C VAL A 154 -15.78 5.60 -32.68
N LYS A 155 -16.53 5.40 -33.78
CA LYS A 155 -17.75 4.62 -33.71
C LYS A 155 -17.42 3.43 -32.82
N VAL A 156 -18.04 3.37 -31.64
CA VAL A 156 -18.14 2.12 -30.92
C VAL A 156 -18.98 1.25 -31.85
N GLU A 157 -18.28 0.52 -32.73
CA GLU A 157 -18.84 -0.67 -33.33
C GLU A 157 -19.16 -1.58 -32.15
N THR A 158 -20.46 -1.60 -31.86
CA THR A 158 -21.12 -2.68 -31.15
C THR A 158 -20.51 -4.02 -31.53
N VAL A 159 -20.42 -4.90 -30.55
CA VAL A 159 -20.08 -6.32 -30.65
C VAL A 159 -20.70 -6.98 -31.89
N ASP A 160 -20.02 -6.85 -33.03
CA ASP A 160 -20.37 -7.44 -34.33
C ASP A 160 -19.10 -7.66 -35.18
N ALA A 161 -17.90 -7.57 -34.58
CA ALA A 161 -16.63 -7.70 -35.30
C ALA A 161 -16.33 -9.12 -35.82
N THR A 162 -17.22 -10.09 -35.60
CA THR A 162 -17.21 -11.41 -36.28
C THR A 162 -18.39 -11.60 -37.26
N LEU A 163 -19.23 -10.57 -37.43
CA LEU A 163 -20.43 -10.54 -38.26
C LEU A 163 -20.30 -9.61 -39.48
N SER A 164 -19.29 -8.73 -39.54
CA SER A 164 -19.06 -7.90 -40.72
C SER A 164 -18.16 -8.59 -41.76
N LYS A 165 -18.51 -8.44 -43.05
CA LYS A 165 -17.73 -8.95 -44.19
C LYS A 165 -16.25 -8.54 -44.10
N ASP A 166 -16.01 -7.32 -43.65
CA ASP A 166 -14.68 -6.71 -43.49
C ASP A 166 -13.88 -7.33 -42.33
N GLY A 167 -14.54 -7.76 -41.25
CA GLY A 167 -13.90 -8.49 -40.15
C GLY A 167 -13.51 -9.92 -40.55
N LEU A 168 -14.35 -10.57 -41.36
CA LEU A 168 -14.09 -11.92 -41.87
C LEU A 168 -13.00 -11.95 -42.95
N LEU A 169 -12.90 -10.91 -43.78
CA LEU A 169 -11.84 -10.75 -44.78
C LEU A 169 -10.44 -10.60 -44.17
N LYS A 170 -10.33 -10.11 -42.93
CA LYS A 170 -9.06 -9.98 -42.19
C LYS A 170 -8.55 -11.31 -41.64
N LEU A 171 -9.39 -12.33 -41.51
CA LEU A 171 -9.01 -13.65 -40.99
C LEU A 171 -8.29 -14.48 -42.07
N HIS A 172 -7.41 -15.39 -41.65
CA HIS A 172 -6.72 -16.30 -42.57
C HIS A 172 -7.67 -17.38 -43.11
N ALA A 173 -7.49 -17.82 -44.36
CA ALA A 173 -8.39 -18.77 -45.04
C ALA A 173 -8.56 -20.10 -44.29
N SER A 174 -7.50 -20.56 -43.59
CA SER A 174 -7.55 -21.76 -42.74
C SER A 174 -8.49 -21.63 -41.54
N VAL A 175 -8.63 -20.43 -40.98
CA VAL A 175 -9.54 -20.14 -39.85
C VAL A 175 -10.99 -20.07 -40.34
N LEU A 176 -11.22 -19.49 -41.52
CA LEU A 176 -12.55 -19.46 -42.16
C LEU A 176 -13.06 -20.88 -42.49
N ARG A 177 -12.19 -21.75 -43.01
CA ARG A 177 -12.51 -23.17 -43.28
C ARG A 177 -12.85 -23.94 -42.00
N LYS A 178 -12.06 -23.78 -40.93
CA LYS A 178 -12.36 -24.40 -39.62
C LYS A 178 -13.71 -23.96 -39.07
N LYS A 179 -14.09 -22.68 -39.22
CA LYS A 179 -15.41 -22.18 -38.79
C LYS A 179 -16.56 -22.78 -39.59
N LEU A 180 -16.41 -22.97 -40.91
CA LEU A 180 -17.42 -23.61 -41.76
C LEU A 180 -17.61 -25.10 -41.43
N VAL A 181 -16.52 -25.81 -41.14
CA VAL A 181 -16.56 -27.22 -40.69
C VAL A 181 -17.25 -27.34 -39.33
N ALA A 182 -16.97 -26.42 -38.39
CA ALA A 182 -17.62 -26.39 -37.08
C ALA A 182 -19.15 -26.12 -37.17
N LEU A 183 -19.59 -25.41 -38.21
CA LEU A 183 -21.00 -25.15 -38.51
C LEU A 183 -21.69 -26.30 -39.27
N LYS A 184 -20.99 -27.42 -39.52
CA LYS A 184 -21.51 -28.62 -40.22
C LYS A 184 -22.09 -28.33 -41.62
N VAL A 185 -21.45 -27.44 -42.37
CA VAL A 185 -21.84 -27.15 -43.76
C VAL A 185 -21.06 -28.07 -44.71
N GLU A 186 -21.75 -28.98 -45.40
CA GLU A 186 -21.16 -29.93 -46.36
C GLU A 186 -20.89 -29.26 -47.72
N HIS A 187 -19.64 -28.84 -47.95
CA HIS A 187 -19.12 -28.37 -49.22
C HIS A 187 -17.62 -28.70 -49.34
N ASP A 188 -17.08 -28.79 -50.56
CA ASP A 188 -15.65 -29.07 -50.78
C ASP A 188 -14.80 -27.81 -50.53
N HIS A 189 -14.45 -27.59 -49.27
CA HIS A 189 -13.81 -26.35 -48.78
C HIS A 189 -12.35 -26.19 -49.22
N ALA A 190 -11.73 -27.22 -49.81
CA ALA A 190 -10.31 -27.23 -50.16
C ALA A 190 -10.00 -26.33 -51.37
N THR A 191 -10.93 -26.24 -52.32
CA THR A 191 -10.79 -25.56 -53.62
C THR A 191 -11.36 -24.13 -53.65
N MET A 192 -11.99 -23.68 -52.55
CA MET A 192 -12.64 -22.36 -52.50
C MET A 192 -11.69 -21.21 -52.14
N ASN A 193 -11.89 -20.08 -52.81
CA ASN A 193 -11.19 -18.83 -52.58
C ASN A 193 -11.70 -18.10 -51.33
N LYS A 194 -10.85 -17.23 -50.76
CA LYS A 194 -11.10 -16.56 -49.47
C LYS A 194 -12.42 -15.78 -49.43
N ASP A 195 -12.76 -15.07 -50.50
CA ASP A 195 -13.99 -14.26 -50.56
C ASP A 195 -15.25 -15.12 -50.57
N GLN A 196 -15.21 -16.29 -51.21
CA GLN A 196 -16.32 -17.24 -51.24
C GLN A 196 -16.56 -17.88 -49.86
N LEU A 197 -15.49 -18.14 -49.10
CA LEU A 197 -15.58 -18.64 -47.73
C LEU A 197 -16.21 -17.61 -46.79
N VAL A 198 -15.89 -16.32 -46.97
CA VAL A 198 -16.49 -15.23 -46.20
C VAL A 198 -17.98 -15.07 -46.51
N GLU A 199 -18.36 -15.16 -47.79
CA GLU A 199 -19.76 -15.01 -48.23
C GLU A 199 -20.66 -16.13 -47.69
N LEU A 200 -20.18 -17.39 -47.73
CA LEU A 200 -20.88 -18.53 -47.14
C LEU A 200 -21.10 -18.38 -45.62
N LEU A 201 -20.10 -17.87 -44.90
CA LEU A 201 -20.20 -17.62 -43.45
C LEU A 201 -21.25 -16.56 -43.12
N LEU A 202 -21.36 -15.51 -43.92
CA LEU A 202 -22.35 -14.44 -43.73
C LEU A 202 -23.78 -14.93 -43.95
N VAL A 203 -24.00 -15.76 -44.98
CA VAL A 203 -25.33 -16.33 -45.28
C VAL A 203 -25.83 -17.21 -44.13
N GLU A 204 -24.95 -18.01 -43.54
CA GLU A 204 -25.34 -18.93 -42.46
C GLU A 204 -25.54 -18.21 -41.12
N GLN A 205 -24.78 -17.13 -40.89
CA GLN A 205 -25.01 -16.22 -39.75
C GLN A 205 -26.38 -15.51 -39.85
N ALA A 206 -26.79 -15.08 -41.04
CA ALA A 206 -28.08 -14.43 -41.26
C ALA A 206 -29.28 -15.38 -41.01
N LYS A 207 -29.15 -16.67 -41.33
CA LYS A 207 -30.18 -17.68 -41.02
C LYS A 207 -30.33 -17.91 -39.51
N SER A 208 -29.24 -17.85 -38.75
CA SER A 208 -29.25 -18.06 -37.30
C SER A 208 -29.87 -16.87 -36.53
N GLN A 209 -29.64 -15.63 -36.98
CA GLN A 209 -30.22 -14.44 -36.34
C GLN A 209 -31.76 -14.37 -36.46
N LYS A 210 -32.34 -14.80 -37.59
CA LYS A 210 -33.80 -14.85 -37.78
C LYS A 210 -34.53 -15.80 -36.82
N LYS A 211 -33.83 -16.77 -36.22
CA LYS A 211 -34.42 -17.72 -35.26
C LYS A 211 -34.43 -17.20 -33.81
N LEU A 212 -33.68 -16.15 -33.46
CA LEU A 212 -33.40 -15.80 -32.06
C LEU A 212 -34.18 -14.60 -31.50
N ASN A 213 -34.92 -13.81 -32.30
CA ASN A 213 -35.74 -12.71 -31.79
C ASN A 213 -36.91 -12.35 -32.72
N PRO A 214 -38.18 -12.68 -32.39
CA PRO A 214 -39.33 -12.31 -33.22
C PRO A 214 -39.81 -10.86 -33.03
N PHE A 215 -39.26 -10.11 -32.06
CA PHE A 215 -39.51 -8.67 -31.88
C PHE A 215 -38.19 -7.90 -31.95
N GLY A 216 -38.05 -7.00 -32.92
CA GLY A 216 -36.85 -6.20 -33.13
C GLY A 216 -36.60 -5.13 -32.04
N PRO A 217 -35.46 -4.42 -32.10
CA PRO A 217 -35.10 -3.40 -31.11
C PRO A 217 -36.11 -2.24 -31.08
N LEU A 218 -36.49 -1.81 -29.87
CA LEU A 218 -37.43 -0.70 -29.60
C LEU A 218 -36.98 0.61 -30.28
N SER A 219 -37.93 1.31 -30.89
CA SER A 219 -37.68 2.59 -31.56
C SER A 219 -37.26 3.70 -30.58
N PRO A 220 -36.59 4.76 -31.04
CA PRO A 220 -36.19 5.89 -30.19
C PRO A 220 -37.35 6.55 -29.44
N GLU A 221 -38.53 6.60 -30.07
CA GLU A 221 -39.75 7.15 -29.45
C GLU A 221 -40.28 6.27 -28.32
N GLN A 222 -40.22 4.95 -28.50
CA GLN A 222 -40.65 3.99 -27.47
C GLN A 222 -39.73 4.04 -26.24
N ARG A 223 -38.43 4.25 -26.42
CA ARG A 223 -37.49 4.45 -25.30
C ARG A 223 -37.78 5.72 -24.52
N LYS A 224 -38.14 6.80 -25.23
CA LYS A 224 -38.49 8.08 -24.60
C LYS A 224 -39.79 7.98 -23.80
N ALA A 225 -40.79 7.29 -24.35
CA ALA A 225 -42.05 7.03 -23.66
C ALA A 225 -41.85 6.17 -22.39
N LEU A 226 -41.04 5.12 -22.47
CA LEU A 226 -40.72 4.27 -21.32
C LEU A 226 -40.01 5.06 -20.21
N HIS A 227 -39.06 5.93 -20.57
CA HIS A 227 -38.35 6.76 -19.60
C HIS A 227 -39.27 7.79 -18.92
N GLN A 228 -40.19 8.39 -19.68
CA GLN A 228 -41.20 9.29 -19.11
C GLN A 228 -42.14 8.56 -18.14
N GLN A 229 -42.52 7.32 -18.47
CA GLN A 229 -43.37 6.50 -17.62
C GLN A 229 -42.66 6.12 -16.31
N GLN A 230 -41.38 5.75 -16.36
CA GLN A 230 -40.57 5.44 -15.17
C GLN A 230 -40.37 6.68 -14.28
N GLN A 231 -40.15 7.86 -14.88
CA GLN A 231 -40.04 9.10 -14.12
C GLN A 231 -41.35 9.45 -13.41
N ALA A 232 -42.49 9.30 -14.09
CA ALA A 232 -43.80 9.55 -13.49
C ALA A 232 -44.08 8.61 -12.29
N GLU A 233 -43.71 7.33 -12.40
CA GLU A 233 -43.88 6.36 -11.31
C GLU A 233 -43.03 6.71 -10.07
N ILE A 234 -41.76 7.09 -10.27
CA ILE A 234 -40.88 7.50 -9.18
C ILE A 234 -41.44 8.75 -8.51
N GLU A 235 -41.93 9.73 -9.27
CA GLU A 235 -42.43 10.99 -8.74
C GLU A 235 -43.71 10.83 -7.92
N VAL A 236 -44.55 9.86 -8.26
CA VAL A 236 -45.71 9.46 -7.43
C VAL A 236 -45.26 8.86 -6.09
N ASP A 237 -44.23 7.99 -6.08
CA ASP A 237 -43.71 7.39 -4.83
C ASP A 237 -43.01 8.43 -3.94
N VAL A 238 -42.34 9.42 -4.54
CA VAL A 238 -41.74 10.55 -3.83
C VAL A 238 -42.81 11.35 -3.09
N LYS A 239 -43.87 11.76 -3.79
CA LYS A 239 -44.98 12.53 -3.18
C LYS A 239 -45.68 11.75 -2.08
N ALA A 240 -45.85 10.44 -2.24
CA ALA A 240 -46.45 9.58 -1.22
C ALA A 240 -45.57 9.49 0.05
N ARG A 241 -44.24 9.47 -0.10
CA ARG A 241 -43.28 9.45 1.03
C ARG A 241 -43.15 10.80 1.71
N GLU A 242 -43.20 11.90 0.95
CA GLU A 242 -43.22 13.27 1.49
C GLU A 242 -44.49 13.52 2.30
N ALA A 243 -45.65 13.05 1.83
CA ALA A 243 -46.91 13.12 2.56
C ALA A 243 -46.90 12.34 3.89
N ARG A 244 -46.00 11.35 4.04
CA ARG A 244 -45.77 10.60 5.28
C ARG A 244 -44.71 11.23 6.19
N GLY A 245 -44.11 12.36 5.81
CA GLY A 245 -43.08 13.04 6.58
C GLY A 245 -41.72 12.32 6.61
N GLU A 246 -41.45 11.43 5.65
CA GLU A 246 -40.18 10.70 5.60
C GLU A 246 -39.02 11.61 5.16
N SER A 247 -37.97 11.73 5.98
CA SER A 247 -36.72 12.37 5.56
C SER A 247 -36.05 11.57 4.42
N PHE A 248 -35.47 12.31 3.47
CA PHE A 248 -34.86 11.75 2.26
C PHE A 248 -35.82 10.91 1.40
N ALA A 249 -37.11 11.29 1.34
CA ALA A 249 -38.17 10.63 0.58
C ALA A 249 -37.76 10.27 -0.86
N ARG A 250 -37.07 11.17 -1.56
CA ARG A 250 -36.63 10.98 -2.94
C ARG A 250 -35.55 9.91 -3.11
N ILE A 251 -34.63 9.83 -2.16
CA ILE A 251 -33.56 8.81 -2.16
C ILE A 251 -34.16 7.43 -1.88
N LYS A 252 -35.10 7.36 -0.93
CA LYS A 252 -35.77 6.11 -0.57
C LYS A 252 -36.68 5.61 -1.70
N ALA A 253 -37.38 6.49 -2.40
CA ALA A 253 -38.20 6.14 -3.57
C ALA A 253 -37.35 5.53 -4.69
N LEU A 254 -36.20 6.14 -4.98
CA LEU A 254 -35.27 5.66 -6.01
C LEU A 254 -34.67 4.29 -5.65
N ALA A 255 -34.25 4.11 -4.39
CA ALA A 255 -33.72 2.84 -3.90
C ALA A 255 -34.77 1.71 -3.98
N ALA A 256 -36.02 2.00 -3.60
CA ALA A 256 -37.12 1.03 -3.69
C ALA A 256 -37.47 0.66 -5.15
N PHE A 257 -37.40 1.62 -6.07
CA PHE A 257 -37.59 1.37 -7.50
C PHE A 257 -36.49 0.48 -8.09
N ALA A 258 -35.22 0.77 -7.76
CA ALA A 258 -34.08 -0.03 -8.20
C ALA A 258 -34.15 -1.48 -7.67
N GLN A 259 -34.59 -1.65 -6.43
CA GLN A 259 -34.74 -2.98 -5.84
C GLN A 259 -35.86 -3.79 -6.50
N ARG A 260 -37.01 -3.17 -6.80
CA ARG A 260 -38.09 -3.81 -7.57
C ARG A 260 -37.65 -4.23 -8.97
N GLN A 261 -36.86 -3.41 -9.66
CA GLN A 261 -36.32 -3.79 -10.97
C GLN A 261 -35.35 -4.98 -10.88
N LYS A 262 -34.51 -5.02 -9.84
CA LYS A 262 -33.60 -6.14 -9.59
C LYS A 262 -34.36 -7.43 -9.31
N GLU A 263 -35.41 -7.36 -8.50
CA GLU A 263 -36.27 -8.51 -8.19
C GLU A 263 -37.02 -9.00 -9.43
N ALA A 264 -37.58 -8.10 -10.24
CA ALA A 264 -38.24 -8.44 -11.51
C ALA A 264 -37.28 -9.08 -12.52
N ALA A 265 -36.05 -8.57 -12.63
CA ALA A 265 -35.02 -9.16 -13.48
C ALA A 265 -34.61 -10.56 -13.01
N THR A 266 -34.49 -10.76 -11.70
CA THR A 266 -34.15 -12.05 -11.10
C THR A 266 -35.28 -13.07 -11.26
N ALA A 267 -36.54 -12.64 -11.10
CA ALA A 267 -37.72 -13.46 -11.33
C ALA A 267 -37.82 -13.91 -12.81
N TYR A 268 -37.60 -12.99 -13.74
CA TYR A 268 -37.54 -13.30 -15.18
C TYR A 268 -36.42 -14.30 -15.52
N GLN A 269 -35.26 -14.18 -14.87
CA GLN A 269 -34.17 -15.16 -15.02
C GLN A 269 -34.54 -16.54 -14.48
N ASN A 270 -35.23 -16.60 -13.33
CA ASN A 270 -35.65 -17.85 -12.72
C ASN A 270 -36.75 -18.55 -13.54
N GLU A 271 -37.70 -17.81 -14.11
CA GLU A 271 -38.68 -18.37 -15.06
C GLU A 271 -38.03 -18.94 -16.33
N ARG A 272 -36.97 -18.30 -16.84
CA ARG A 272 -36.23 -18.81 -18.01
C ARG A 272 -35.38 -20.04 -17.68
N LYS A 273 -34.86 -20.15 -16.46
CA LYS A 273 -34.19 -21.38 -15.96
C LYS A 273 -35.16 -22.54 -15.85
N ALA A 274 -36.40 -22.30 -15.40
CA ALA A 274 -37.44 -23.33 -15.31
C ALA A 274 -37.88 -23.88 -16.69
N LYS A 275 -37.69 -23.12 -17.77
CA LYS A 275 -38.05 -23.51 -19.15
C LYS A 275 -36.91 -24.17 -19.95
N GLY A 276 -35.83 -24.62 -19.30
CA GLY A 276 -34.86 -25.57 -19.90
C GLY A 276 -33.99 -25.02 -21.04
N GLY A 277 -33.57 -23.75 -20.99
CA GLY A 277 -32.65 -23.18 -21.98
C GLY A 277 -31.20 -23.63 -21.78
N SER A 278 -30.56 -24.18 -22.83
CA SER A 278 -29.22 -24.77 -22.79
C SER A 278 -28.10 -23.81 -22.38
N GLN A 279 -27.13 -24.36 -21.66
CA GLN A 279 -26.01 -23.74 -20.95
C GLN A 279 -25.03 -22.92 -21.84
N PHE A 280 -25.16 -22.97 -23.17
CA PHE A 280 -24.25 -22.26 -24.10
C PHE A 280 -24.70 -20.83 -24.44
N THR A 281 -25.98 -20.48 -24.24
CA THR A 281 -26.49 -19.11 -24.44
C THR A 281 -26.19 -18.18 -23.25
N GLN A 282 -25.54 -18.72 -22.21
CA GLN A 282 -25.18 -18.01 -20.98
C GLN A 282 -23.98 -17.07 -21.16
N PHE A 283 -23.23 -17.19 -22.26
CA PHE A 283 -22.00 -16.40 -22.49
C PHE A 283 -22.24 -15.08 -23.26
N ALA A 284 -23.32 -14.96 -24.04
CA ALA A 284 -23.47 -13.86 -25.01
C ALA A 284 -24.29 -12.66 -24.50
N ASN A 285 -25.15 -12.82 -23.50
CA ASN A 285 -25.90 -11.69 -22.90
C ASN A 285 -25.33 -11.20 -21.56
N ASN A 286 -24.26 -11.85 -21.09
CA ASN A 286 -23.54 -11.39 -19.91
C ASN A 286 -22.61 -10.23 -20.20
N ALA A 287 -22.21 -9.93 -21.44
CA ALA A 287 -21.21 -8.89 -21.70
C ALA A 287 -21.67 -7.49 -21.26
N VAL A 288 -22.95 -7.13 -21.41
CA VAL A 288 -23.42 -5.78 -21.06
C VAL A 288 -23.68 -5.65 -19.55
N MET A 289 -24.28 -6.66 -18.90
CA MET A 289 -24.51 -6.60 -17.44
C MET A 289 -23.31 -7.04 -16.60
N ALA A 290 -22.43 -7.89 -17.11
CA ALA A 290 -21.12 -8.12 -16.50
C ALA A 290 -20.25 -6.89 -16.65
N GLN A 291 -20.33 -6.11 -17.73
CA GLN A 291 -19.63 -4.82 -17.81
C GLN A 291 -20.21 -3.81 -16.78
N TYR A 292 -21.53 -3.76 -16.59
CA TYR A 292 -22.12 -2.95 -15.50
C TYR A 292 -21.80 -3.46 -14.09
N MET A 293 -21.48 -4.75 -13.91
CA MET A 293 -21.08 -5.32 -12.61
C MET A 293 -19.56 -5.31 -12.41
N GLU A 294 -18.75 -5.45 -13.45
CA GLU A 294 -17.29 -5.26 -13.48
C GLU A 294 -16.97 -3.78 -13.24
N ASP A 295 -17.73 -2.83 -13.77
CA ASP A 295 -17.59 -1.41 -13.44
C ASP A 295 -17.83 -1.14 -11.92
N PHE A 296 -18.62 -1.99 -11.25
CA PHE A 296 -18.83 -1.92 -9.79
C PHE A 296 -17.81 -2.73 -8.97
N ASP A 297 -17.23 -3.79 -9.52
CA ASP A 297 -16.24 -4.66 -8.85
C ASP A 297 -14.78 -4.18 -9.10
N GLU A 298 -14.52 -3.41 -10.17
CA GLU A 298 -13.22 -2.79 -10.49
C GLU A 298 -13.04 -1.37 -9.89
N GLY A 299 -14.01 -0.85 -9.14
CA GLY A 299 -13.88 0.44 -8.46
C GLY A 299 -13.88 1.67 -9.40
N GLU A 300 -14.42 1.54 -10.62
CA GLU A 300 -14.65 2.69 -11.49
C GLU A 300 -15.97 3.39 -11.12
N LEU A 301 -15.88 4.25 -10.11
CA LEU A 301 -16.88 5.29 -9.88
C LEU A 301 -17.10 6.09 -11.18
N PRO A 302 -18.34 6.45 -11.53
CA PRO A 302 -18.63 7.24 -12.73
C PRO A 302 -17.72 8.46 -12.78
N MET A 303 -17.00 8.68 -13.89
CA MET A 303 -16.00 9.74 -14.03
C MET A 303 -16.54 11.07 -13.48
N VAL A 304 -16.09 11.42 -12.28
CA VAL A 304 -16.42 12.67 -11.64
C VAL A 304 -15.62 13.75 -12.35
N LYS A 305 -16.28 14.84 -12.74
CA LYS A 305 -15.58 15.97 -13.33
C LYS A 305 -14.47 16.43 -12.40
N LEU A 306 -13.26 16.47 -12.93
CA LEU A 306 -12.14 17.14 -12.28
C LEU A 306 -12.49 18.62 -12.21
N GLY A 307 -12.67 19.13 -11.00
CA GLY A 307 -12.81 20.56 -10.73
C GLY A 307 -11.45 21.22 -10.54
N ASP A 308 -11.40 22.54 -10.55
CA ASP A 308 -10.15 23.32 -10.40
C ASP A 308 -9.37 22.95 -9.12
N ALA A 309 -10.08 22.62 -8.04
CA ALA A 309 -9.49 22.14 -6.79
C ALA A 309 -8.64 20.87 -6.98
N SER A 310 -9.08 19.94 -7.83
CA SER A 310 -8.36 18.68 -8.11
C SER A 310 -7.10 18.87 -8.95
N ILE A 311 -7.01 19.97 -9.71
CA ILE A 311 -5.80 20.35 -10.44
C ILE A 311 -4.75 20.94 -9.48
N ALA A 312 -5.22 21.69 -8.47
CA ALA A 312 -4.35 22.38 -7.53
C ALA A 312 -3.82 21.48 -6.40
N SER A 313 -4.52 20.39 -6.10
CA SER A 313 -4.26 19.55 -4.95
C SER A 313 -3.45 18.28 -5.30
N PRO A 314 -2.42 17.92 -4.52
CA PRO A 314 -1.64 16.70 -4.77
C PRO A 314 -2.45 15.41 -4.53
N PHE A 315 -3.48 15.45 -3.67
CA PHE A 315 -4.36 14.31 -3.41
C PHE A 315 -5.79 14.65 -3.84
N THR A 316 -6.44 13.75 -4.58
CA THR A 316 -7.84 13.91 -4.98
C THR A 316 -8.65 12.72 -4.46
N SER A 317 -9.62 12.99 -3.59
CA SER A 317 -10.58 11.99 -3.13
C SER A 317 -11.68 11.82 -4.16
N ARG A 318 -11.78 10.62 -4.74
CA ARG A 318 -12.84 10.26 -5.69
C ARG A 318 -14.22 10.12 -5.03
N ALA A 319 -14.23 9.73 -3.75
CA ALA A 319 -15.45 9.72 -2.95
C ALA A 319 -15.68 11.11 -2.33
N PRO A 320 -16.93 11.60 -2.28
CA PRO A 320 -17.29 12.82 -1.55
C PRO A 320 -17.29 12.57 -0.04
N SER A 321 -16.12 12.20 0.50
CA SER A 321 -15.93 11.84 1.90
C SER A 321 -14.62 12.41 2.43
N ILE A 322 -14.69 13.03 3.60
CA ILE A 322 -13.52 13.52 4.34
C ILE A 322 -12.68 12.38 4.94
N LYS A 323 -13.16 11.12 4.90
CA LYS A 323 -12.43 9.95 5.43
C LYS A 323 -11.05 9.80 4.79
N GLY A 324 -10.92 10.17 3.51
CA GLY A 324 -9.65 10.17 2.78
C GLY A 324 -8.56 10.98 3.48
N CYS A 325 -8.89 12.07 4.17
CA CYS A 325 -7.90 12.84 4.94
C CYS A 325 -7.31 12.01 6.09
N VAL A 326 -8.13 11.23 6.79
CA VAL A 326 -7.66 10.37 7.88
C VAL A 326 -6.81 9.23 7.32
N ASP A 327 -7.21 8.65 6.19
CA ASP A 327 -6.44 7.58 5.52
C ASP A 327 -5.08 8.09 5.02
N ILE A 328 -5.01 9.30 4.47
CA ILE A 328 -3.75 9.96 4.10
C ILE A 328 -2.86 10.15 5.33
N ILE A 329 -3.40 10.58 6.48
CA ILE A 329 -2.61 10.75 7.71
C ILE A 329 -2.11 9.38 8.22
N ARG A 330 -2.96 8.34 8.23
CA ARG A 330 -2.56 6.98 8.61
C ARG A 330 -1.43 6.47 7.72
N GLN A 331 -1.58 6.61 6.41
CA GLN A 331 -0.59 6.18 5.43
C GLN A 331 0.70 7.01 5.55
N GLY A 332 0.61 8.32 5.74
CA GLY A 332 1.76 9.19 5.93
C GLY A 332 2.57 8.84 7.18
N ARG A 333 1.91 8.46 8.27
CA ARG A 333 2.59 7.98 9.49
C ARG A 333 3.27 6.64 9.29
N CYS A 334 2.61 5.70 8.59
CA CYS A 334 3.21 4.42 8.21
C CYS A 334 4.43 4.62 7.30
N ALA A 335 4.30 5.48 6.28
CA ALA A 335 5.38 5.80 5.35
C ALA A 335 6.56 6.44 6.06
N LEU A 336 6.33 7.40 6.96
CA LEU A 336 7.40 8.06 7.72
C LEU A 336 8.20 7.05 8.57
N VAL A 337 7.51 6.18 9.31
CA VAL A 337 8.17 5.12 10.09
C VAL A 337 8.96 4.19 9.18
N THR A 338 8.38 3.83 8.04
CA THR A 338 9.00 2.95 7.05
C THR A 338 10.26 3.56 6.44
N THR A 339 10.25 4.84 6.11
CA THR A 339 11.43 5.55 5.58
C THR A 339 12.54 5.62 6.62
N VAL A 340 12.20 5.96 7.87
CA VAL A 340 13.19 6.08 8.95
C VAL A 340 13.86 4.73 9.25
N GLN A 341 13.09 3.64 9.37
CA GLN A 341 13.67 2.30 9.59
C GLN A 341 14.51 1.84 8.39
N MET A 342 14.13 2.17 7.15
CA MET A 342 14.93 1.84 5.97
C MET A 342 16.29 2.55 5.99
N TYR A 343 16.35 3.82 6.41
CA TYR A 343 17.61 4.52 6.57
C TYR A 343 18.50 3.90 7.66
N GLN A 344 17.93 3.46 8.78
CA GLN A 344 18.70 2.76 9.81
C GLN A 344 19.28 1.44 9.31
N ILE A 345 18.45 0.63 8.65
CA ILE A 345 18.87 -0.66 8.08
C ILE A 345 19.98 -0.46 7.05
N LEU A 346 19.81 0.49 6.13
CA LEU A 346 20.80 0.78 5.11
C LEU A 346 22.14 1.24 5.71
N ALA A 347 22.09 2.18 6.68
CA ALA A 347 23.30 2.72 7.30
C ALA A 347 24.13 1.63 8.01
N VAL A 348 23.47 0.80 8.82
CA VAL A 348 24.17 -0.27 9.57
C VAL A 348 24.70 -1.35 8.62
N ASN A 349 23.90 -1.79 7.64
CA ASN A 349 24.33 -2.79 6.65
C ASN A 349 25.51 -2.33 5.79
N CYS A 350 25.53 -1.05 5.37
CA CYS A 350 26.65 -0.49 4.63
C CYS A 350 27.95 -0.51 5.44
N LEU A 351 27.87 -0.17 6.73
CA LEU A 351 29.05 -0.16 7.61
C LEU A 351 29.60 -1.56 7.86
N ILE A 352 28.71 -2.53 8.15
CA ILE A 352 29.09 -3.95 8.30
C ILE A 352 29.74 -4.48 7.02
N SER A 353 29.09 -4.24 5.88
CA SER A 353 29.57 -4.69 4.57
C SER A 353 30.93 -4.09 4.24
N SER A 354 31.12 -2.79 4.50
CA SER A 354 32.39 -2.12 4.26
C SER A 354 33.53 -2.71 5.08
N TYR A 355 33.31 -3.02 6.37
CA TYR A 355 34.33 -3.64 7.20
C TYR A 355 34.62 -5.08 6.75
N SER A 356 33.58 -5.90 6.53
CA SER A 356 33.74 -7.29 6.09
C SER A 356 34.54 -7.39 4.79
N LEU A 357 34.21 -6.54 3.80
CA LEU A 357 34.92 -6.51 2.52
C LEU A 357 36.36 -6.00 2.67
N SER A 358 36.61 -5.06 3.59
CA SER A 358 37.97 -4.59 3.89
C SER A 358 38.83 -5.71 4.48
N VAL A 359 38.30 -6.49 5.43
CA VAL A 359 39.02 -7.63 6.04
C VAL A 359 39.34 -8.67 4.98
N LEU A 360 38.34 -9.06 4.19
CA LEU A 360 38.52 -10.03 3.10
C LEU A 360 39.59 -9.56 2.11
N TYR A 361 39.56 -8.28 1.73
CA TYR A 361 40.56 -7.71 0.83
C TYR A 361 41.98 -7.73 1.42
N LEU A 362 42.15 -7.30 2.67
CA LEU A 362 43.46 -7.25 3.33
C LEU A 362 44.06 -8.63 3.57
N ASP A 363 43.23 -9.60 3.96
CA ASP A 363 43.64 -10.98 4.21
C ASP A 363 43.69 -11.83 2.93
N LYS A 364 43.44 -11.22 1.75
CA LYS A 364 43.41 -11.85 0.42
C LYS A 364 42.44 -13.04 0.32
N VAL A 365 41.34 -12.96 1.06
CA VAL A 365 40.24 -13.92 1.05
C VAL A 365 39.10 -13.38 0.18
N LYS A 366 38.34 -14.26 -0.46
CA LYS A 366 37.13 -13.91 -1.23
C LYS A 366 35.94 -14.68 -0.69
N TYR A 367 34.72 -14.21 -0.96
CA TYR A 367 33.51 -15.02 -0.78
C TYR A 367 33.38 -16.05 -1.91
N ALA A 368 32.73 -17.17 -1.62
CA ALA A 368 32.23 -18.05 -2.67
C ALA A 368 31.11 -17.35 -3.45
N ASN A 369 30.94 -17.70 -4.73
CA ASN A 369 29.81 -17.18 -5.52
C ASN A 369 28.46 -17.59 -4.92
N SER A 370 28.36 -18.82 -4.39
CA SER A 370 27.18 -19.33 -3.70
C SER A 370 26.85 -18.52 -2.44
N GLN A 371 27.86 -18.15 -1.66
CA GLN A 371 27.72 -17.30 -0.46
C GLN A 371 27.21 -15.89 -0.82
N MET A 372 27.77 -15.26 -1.85
CA MET A 372 27.29 -13.94 -2.29
C MET A 372 25.84 -13.97 -2.77
N ILE A 373 25.47 -15.02 -3.52
CA ILE A 373 24.07 -15.21 -3.97
C ILE A 373 23.14 -15.41 -2.77
N ALA A 374 23.55 -16.21 -1.78
CA ALA A 374 22.76 -16.44 -0.56
C ALA A 374 22.53 -15.16 0.24
N LEU A 375 23.58 -14.37 0.50
CA LEU A 375 23.46 -13.07 1.19
C LEU A 375 22.59 -12.08 0.40
N GLY A 376 22.78 -12.02 -0.93
CA GLY A 376 21.98 -11.16 -1.81
C GLY A 376 20.49 -11.54 -1.83
N MET A 377 20.17 -12.83 -1.89
CA MET A 377 18.79 -13.31 -1.81
C MET A 377 18.15 -12.98 -0.45
N MET A 378 18.87 -13.23 0.63
CA MET A 378 18.41 -12.94 2.00
C MET A 378 18.09 -11.44 2.15
N GLY A 379 19.00 -10.56 1.72
CA GLY A 379 18.79 -9.11 1.76
C GLY A 379 17.65 -8.63 0.86
N THR A 380 17.49 -9.23 -0.33
CA THR A 380 16.42 -8.85 -1.27
C THR A 380 15.04 -9.23 -0.75
N VAL A 381 14.88 -10.46 -0.23
CA VAL A 381 13.61 -10.93 0.33
C VAL A 381 13.20 -10.07 1.53
N ALA A 382 14.15 -9.74 2.42
CA ALA A 382 13.91 -8.86 3.55
C ALA A 382 13.49 -7.44 3.08
N SER A 383 14.19 -6.87 2.10
CA SER A 383 13.92 -5.51 1.59
C SER A 383 12.56 -5.39 0.90
N VAL A 384 12.22 -6.34 0.03
CA VAL A 384 10.90 -6.40 -0.64
C VAL A 384 9.79 -6.50 0.39
N THR A 385 9.97 -7.34 1.41
CA THR A 385 8.91 -7.55 2.39
C THR A 385 8.78 -6.39 3.38
N LEU A 386 9.87 -5.69 3.69
CA LEU A 386 9.90 -4.46 4.47
C LEU A 386 9.12 -3.33 3.77
N SER A 387 9.22 -3.23 2.44
CA SER A 387 8.49 -2.23 1.64
C SER A 387 6.96 -2.40 1.69
N ARG A 388 6.47 -3.59 2.02
CA ARG A 388 5.03 -3.88 2.15
C ARG A 388 4.49 -3.52 3.54
N ALA A 389 4.79 -2.30 3.99
CA ALA A 389 4.28 -1.77 5.25
C ALA A 389 2.79 -1.41 5.12
N THR A 390 1.97 -1.87 6.06
CA THR A 390 0.52 -1.59 6.07
C THR A 390 0.16 -0.81 7.33
N PRO A 391 -0.57 0.32 7.21
CA PRO A 391 -0.97 1.12 8.36
C PRO A 391 -2.01 0.39 9.22
N LEU A 392 -2.09 0.76 10.49
CA LEU A 392 -3.20 0.34 11.36
C LEU A 392 -4.47 1.13 11.02
N ALA A 393 -5.63 0.49 11.20
CA ALA A 393 -6.93 1.12 10.96
C ALA A 393 -7.23 2.24 11.99
N GLU A 394 -6.68 2.13 13.20
CA GLU A 394 -6.85 3.12 14.25
C GLU A 394 -5.60 4.01 14.37
N LEU A 395 -5.83 5.29 14.66
CA LEU A 395 -4.78 6.28 14.76
C LEU A 395 -4.31 6.37 16.22
N SER A 396 -3.03 6.13 16.47
CA SER A 396 -2.48 6.25 17.82
C SER A 396 -2.28 7.72 18.24
N PRO A 397 -2.42 8.05 19.54
CA PRO A 397 -2.34 9.43 20.03
C PRO A 397 -0.91 9.99 20.04
N VAL A 398 0.10 9.13 20.07
CA VAL A 398 1.53 9.50 20.02
C VAL A 398 1.96 9.70 18.58
N ARG A 399 2.84 10.65 18.24
CA ARG A 399 3.35 10.84 16.87
C ARG A 399 4.62 10.00 16.62
N PRO A 400 4.87 9.54 15.38
CA PRO A 400 6.12 8.88 15.02
C PRO A 400 7.31 9.85 15.07
N ILE A 401 8.51 9.29 15.24
CA ILE A 401 9.77 10.04 15.18
C ILE A 401 10.04 10.42 13.72
N ALA A 402 10.31 11.69 13.46
CA ALA A 402 10.43 12.23 12.10
C ALA A 402 11.87 12.36 11.57
N SER A 403 12.88 12.13 12.42
CA SER A 403 14.29 12.30 12.06
C SER A 403 15.16 11.20 12.67
N ILE A 404 16.13 10.72 11.89
CA ILE A 404 17.14 9.77 12.33
C ILE A 404 18.06 10.32 13.43
N PHE A 405 18.21 11.65 13.49
CA PHE A 405 19.01 12.34 14.51
C PHE A 405 18.28 12.50 15.85
N HIS A 406 17.06 11.98 15.97
CA HIS A 406 16.42 11.88 17.27
C HIS A 406 17.28 10.99 18.20
N PRO A 407 17.56 11.40 19.46
CA PRO A 407 18.48 10.68 20.34
C PRO A 407 18.21 9.18 20.44
N ALA A 408 16.94 8.78 20.55
CA ALA A 408 16.54 7.36 20.57
C ALA A 408 17.06 6.55 19.37
N LEU A 409 16.91 7.08 18.14
CA LEU A 409 17.26 6.38 16.92
C LEU A 409 18.75 6.47 16.62
N PHE A 410 19.35 7.63 16.89
CA PHE A 410 20.77 7.86 16.68
C PHE A 410 21.63 7.03 17.64
N SER A 411 21.28 6.99 18.93
CA SER A 411 21.96 6.14 19.91
C SER A 411 21.76 4.65 19.64
N SER A 412 20.57 4.25 19.17
CA SER A 412 20.33 2.87 18.72
C SER A 412 21.24 2.51 17.54
N LEU A 413 21.33 3.37 16.52
CA LEU A 413 22.17 3.17 15.34
C LEU A 413 23.66 3.06 15.69
N ILE A 414 24.19 3.97 16.52
CA ILE A 414 25.61 3.94 16.91
C ILE A 414 25.93 2.70 17.73
N GLY A 415 25.07 2.34 18.69
CA GLY A 415 25.35 1.17 19.53
C GLY A 415 25.18 -0.15 18.79
N GLN A 416 24.20 -0.26 17.87
CA GLN A 416 24.11 -1.40 16.95
C GLN A 416 25.38 -1.52 16.11
N PHE A 417 25.84 -0.41 15.51
CA PHE A 417 27.08 -0.40 14.74
C PHE A 417 28.29 -0.84 15.58
N ALA A 418 28.46 -0.29 16.78
CA ALA A 418 29.56 -0.65 17.67
C ALA A 418 29.54 -2.13 18.07
N LEU A 419 28.35 -2.67 18.36
CA LEU A 419 28.17 -4.07 18.72
C LEU A 419 28.46 -4.99 17.52
N HIS A 420 27.86 -4.73 16.36
CA HIS A 420 28.10 -5.53 15.15
C HIS A 420 29.56 -5.47 14.69
N LEU A 421 30.18 -4.29 14.74
CA LEU A 421 31.60 -4.14 14.43
C LEU A 421 32.47 -4.90 15.43
N GLY A 422 32.19 -4.78 16.73
CA GLY A 422 32.91 -5.50 17.78
C GLY A 422 32.83 -7.02 17.60
N VAL A 423 31.63 -7.54 17.31
CA VAL A 423 31.39 -8.96 17.00
C VAL A 423 32.18 -9.38 15.75
N MET A 424 32.16 -8.58 14.69
CA MET A 424 32.86 -8.89 13.44
C MET A 424 34.38 -8.87 13.62
N VAL A 425 34.93 -7.87 14.32
CA VAL A 425 36.36 -7.77 14.65
C VAL A 425 36.80 -8.97 15.48
N TYR A 426 36.05 -9.29 16.54
CA TYR A 426 36.37 -10.41 17.42
C TYR A 426 36.32 -11.75 16.67
N SER A 427 35.26 -11.99 15.90
CA SER A 427 35.08 -13.22 15.13
C SER A 427 36.16 -13.38 14.06
N THR A 428 36.56 -12.28 13.40
CA THR A 428 37.67 -12.26 12.45
C THR A 428 38.99 -12.62 13.14
N ASN A 429 39.30 -12.00 14.29
CA ASN A 429 40.54 -12.30 15.02
C ASN A 429 40.58 -13.74 15.53
N LEU A 430 39.44 -14.24 16.01
CA LEU A 430 39.28 -15.64 16.40
C LEU A 430 39.51 -16.56 15.20
N ALA A 431 38.94 -16.25 14.03
CA ALA A 431 39.18 -17.03 12.82
C ALA A 431 40.68 -17.06 12.44
N LYS A 432 41.42 -15.95 12.63
CA LYS A 432 42.87 -15.89 12.36
C LYS A 432 43.68 -16.83 13.24
N GLU A 433 43.32 -16.95 14.51
CA GLU A 433 44.01 -17.82 15.47
C GLU A 433 43.88 -19.31 15.08
N TYR A 434 42.74 -19.69 14.51
CA TYR A 434 42.46 -21.07 14.10
C TYR A 434 42.83 -21.36 12.64
N THR A 435 43.14 -20.35 11.83
CA THR A 435 43.76 -20.55 10.51
C THR A 435 45.25 -20.76 10.66
N VAL A 436 45.73 -21.97 10.35
CA VAL A 436 47.15 -22.32 10.39
C VAL A 436 47.95 -21.40 9.45
N GLU A 437 49.07 -20.84 9.91
CA GLU A 437 50.01 -20.00 9.12
C GLU A 437 50.53 -20.66 7.81
N GLY A 438 50.27 -21.96 7.61
CA GLY A 438 50.61 -22.73 6.42
C GLY A 438 49.59 -22.69 5.29
N ASP A 439 48.32 -22.34 5.55
CA ASP A 439 47.25 -22.32 4.54
C ASP A 439 47.35 -21.08 3.62
N THR A 440 48.01 -20.02 4.11
CA THR A 440 48.40 -18.85 3.29
C THR A 440 49.70 -19.08 2.51
N ARG A 441 50.50 -20.12 2.84
CA ARG A 441 51.79 -20.42 2.17
C ARG A 441 51.66 -21.41 1.01
N HIS A 442 50.58 -22.19 0.92
CA HIS A 442 50.25 -22.99 -0.26
C HIS A 442 49.76 -22.16 -1.47
N GLN A 443 49.76 -20.83 -1.37
CA GLN A 443 49.41 -19.87 -2.43
C GLN A 443 50.39 -19.83 -3.63
N SER A 444 51.46 -20.64 -3.65
CA SER A 444 52.48 -20.62 -4.70
C SER A 444 52.12 -21.38 -5.99
N HIS A 445 51.06 -22.21 -6.00
CA HIS A 445 50.71 -23.07 -7.15
C HIS A 445 49.31 -22.85 -7.74
N ILE A 446 48.57 -21.85 -7.27
CA ILE A 446 47.16 -21.66 -7.63
C ILE A 446 47.00 -20.54 -8.66
N LYS A 447 46.05 -20.71 -9.60
CA LYS A 447 45.74 -19.68 -10.61
C LYS A 447 45.41 -18.36 -9.89
N PRO A 448 46.03 -17.24 -10.30
CA PRO A 448 45.67 -15.94 -9.74
C PRO A 448 44.17 -15.71 -9.97
N ASN A 449 43.41 -15.56 -8.89
CA ASN A 449 41.97 -15.26 -8.80
C ASN A 449 40.95 -16.40 -8.55
N SER A 450 41.32 -17.66 -8.34
CA SER A 450 40.34 -18.68 -7.91
C SER A 450 39.96 -18.54 -6.42
N PHE A 451 38.69 -18.76 -6.09
CA PHE A 451 38.21 -18.87 -4.69
C PHE A 451 38.66 -20.21 -4.09
N GLU A 452 39.03 -20.20 -2.82
CA GLU A 452 39.31 -21.41 -2.03
C GLU A 452 38.54 -21.37 -0.71
N PRO A 453 37.83 -22.45 -0.34
CA PRO A 453 37.12 -22.52 0.93
C PRO A 453 38.08 -22.33 2.09
N ASN A 454 37.78 -21.39 2.98
CA ASN A 454 38.57 -21.18 4.19
C ASN A 454 37.70 -20.81 5.40
N VAL A 455 38.27 -21.01 6.59
CA VAL A 455 37.59 -20.72 7.87
C VAL A 455 37.23 -19.23 7.96
N MET A 456 38.09 -18.35 7.45
CA MET A 456 37.86 -16.89 7.46
C MET A 456 36.60 -16.48 6.70
N SER A 457 36.45 -16.91 5.44
CA SER A 457 35.28 -16.60 4.60
C SER A 457 34.01 -17.19 5.19
N THR A 458 34.10 -18.39 5.77
CA THR A 458 32.98 -19.06 6.47
C THR A 458 32.51 -18.23 7.66
N VAL A 459 33.42 -17.81 8.55
CA VAL A 459 33.09 -17.01 9.74
C VAL A 459 32.50 -15.67 9.34
N ILE A 460 33.15 -14.96 8.41
CA ILE A 460 32.66 -13.67 7.93
C ILE A 460 31.29 -13.81 7.27
N PHE A 461 31.06 -14.87 6.49
CA PHE A 461 29.75 -15.16 5.88
C PHE A 461 28.66 -15.38 6.93
N LEU A 462 28.91 -16.21 7.95
CA LEU A 462 27.93 -16.50 9.01
C LEU A 462 27.63 -15.26 9.85
N VAL A 463 28.66 -14.48 10.21
CA VAL A 463 28.50 -13.24 10.98
C VAL A 463 27.76 -12.19 10.15
N ASN A 464 28.12 -12.01 8.88
CA ASN A 464 27.41 -11.05 8.01
C ASN A 464 25.95 -11.47 7.75
N GLY A 465 25.71 -12.77 7.61
CA GLY A 465 24.36 -13.34 7.50
C GLY A 465 23.51 -13.05 8.72
N ILE A 466 24.00 -13.35 9.93
CA ILE A 466 23.24 -13.08 11.16
C ILE A 466 23.00 -11.59 11.36
N GLN A 467 24.00 -10.75 11.08
CA GLN A 467 23.91 -9.31 11.29
C GLN A 467 22.89 -8.68 10.33
N THR A 468 22.86 -9.10 9.07
CA THR A 468 21.86 -8.65 8.09
C THR A 468 20.43 -8.93 8.57
N ILE A 469 20.20 -10.12 9.14
CA ILE A 469 18.89 -10.52 9.69
C ILE A 469 18.59 -9.72 10.96
N SER A 470 19.57 -9.61 11.87
CA SER A 470 19.48 -8.88 13.14
C SER A 470 19.10 -7.42 12.92
N VAL A 471 19.83 -6.73 12.04
CA VAL A 471 19.57 -5.32 11.68
C VAL A 471 18.16 -5.14 11.13
N CYS A 472 17.69 -6.04 10.27
CA CYS A 472 16.33 -5.97 9.75
C CYS A 472 15.28 -6.18 10.84
N ALA A 473 15.45 -7.22 11.68
CA ALA A 473 14.50 -7.58 12.72
C ALA A 473 14.41 -6.52 13.84
N VAL A 474 15.54 -5.97 14.28
CA VAL A 474 15.61 -4.99 15.38
C VAL A 474 15.09 -3.62 14.97
N ASN A 475 15.43 -3.18 13.75
CA ASN A 475 15.01 -1.86 13.28
C ASN A 475 13.57 -1.83 12.72
N TYR A 476 12.93 -2.98 12.50
CA TYR A 476 11.53 -3.03 12.12
C TYR A 476 10.61 -2.54 13.27
N LYS A 477 9.97 -1.38 13.10
CA LYS A 477 9.07 -0.80 14.11
C LYS A 477 7.61 -0.86 13.69
N GLY A 478 6.91 -1.92 14.08
CA GLY A 478 5.49 -2.12 13.74
C GLY A 478 4.53 -1.18 14.48
N ARG A 479 3.96 -1.69 15.57
CA ARG A 479 2.96 -0.96 16.34
C ARG A 479 3.63 0.17 17.15
N PRO A 480 2.96 1.33 17.37
CA PRO A 480 1.53 1.60 17.21
C PRO A 480 1.15 2.33 15.92
N PHE A 481 1.98 2.28 14.86
CA PHE A 481 1.77 3.06 13.63
C PHE A 481 1.44 2.18 12.41
N MET A 482 2.07 1.00 12.34
CA MET A 482 1.86 0.04 11.28
C MET A 482 1.66 -1.37 11.86
N LYS A 483 1.27 -2.32 11.01
CA LYS A 483 1.17 -3.72 11.41
C LYS A 483 2.50 -4.25 11.93
N SER A 484 2.42 -5.21 12.85
CA SER A 484 3.61 -5.85 13.40
C SER A 484 4.24 -6.82 12.40
N MET A 485 5.48 -7.25 12.65
CA MET A 485 6.15 -8.30 11.85
C MET A 485 5.34 -9.59 11.87
N THR A 486 4.67 -9.89 13.00
CA THR A 486 3.77 -11.03 13.19
C THR A 486 2.57 -11.03 12.23
N ASP A 487 2.05 -9.85 11.90
CA ASP A 487 0.94 -9.68 10.96
C ASP A 487 1.39 -9.80 9.48
N ASN A 488 2.69 -9.74 9.21
CA ASN A 488 3.27 -9.90 7.87
C ASN A 488 3.94 -11.28 7.74
N PRO A 489 3.23 -12.31 7.24
CA PRO A 489 3.77 -13.68 7.19
C PRO A 489 5.02 -13.76 6.32
N GLY A 490 5.11 -12.98 5.24
CA GLY A 490 6.31 -12.96 4.40
C GLY A 490 7.55 -12.53 5.19
N LEU A 491 7.43 -11.48 6.00
CA LEU A 491 8.57 -10.93 6.75
C LEU A 491 8.95 -11.87 7.90
N LEU A 492 7.94 -12.36 8.62
CA LEU A 492 8.14 -13.24 9.76
C LEU A 492 8.80 -14.56 9.37
N TYR A 493 8.29 -15.24 8.33
CA TYR A 493 8.85 -16.53 7.90
C TYR A 493 10.21 -16.35 7.22
N SER A 494 10.41 -15.31 6.40
CA SER A 494 11.71 -15.11 5.75
C SER A 494 12.83 -14.81 6.75
N LEU A 495 12.60 -13.93 7.73
CA LEU A 495 13.58 -13.65 8.78
C LEU A 495 13.75 -14.86 9.70
N GLY A 496 12.66 -15.55 10.08
CA GLY A 496 12.72 -16.73 10.93
C GLY A 496 13.49 -17.90 10.32
N VAL A 497 13.24 -18.22 9.04
CA VAL A 497 13.95 -19.28 8.32
C VAL A 497 15.42 -18.90 8.13
N SER A 498 15.72 -17.65 7.78
CA SER A 498 17.09 -17.18 7.62
C SER A 498 17.86 -17.25 8.95
N LEU A 499 17.20 -16.85 10.04
CA LEU A 499 17.77 -16.89 11.39
C LEU A 499 18.16 -18.33 11.78
N VAL A 500 17.19 -19.25 11.70
CA VAL A 500 17.41 -20.67 12.00
C VAL A 500 18.46 -21.27 11.05
N GLY A 501 18.41 -20.93 9.76
CA GLY A 501 19.35 -21.38 8.76
C GLY A 501 20.80 -21.06 9.12
N VAL A 502 21.11 -19.81 9.51
CA VAL A 502 22.47 -19.42 9.90
C VAL A 502 22.97 -20.22 11.10
N PHE A 503 22.13 -20.47 12.11
CA PHE A 503 22.51 -21.30 13.26
C PHE A 503 22.71 -22.78 12.90
N LEU A 504 21.91 -23.33 11.99
CA LEU A 504 22.07 -24.70 11.49
C LEU A 504 23.36 -24.87 10.67
N LEU A 505 23.74 -23.85 9.89
CA LEU A 505 25.01 -23.83 9.17
C LEU A 505 26.20 -23.73 10.14
N CYS A 506 26.09 -22.89 11.17
CA CYS A 506 27.12 -22.73 12.21
C CYS A 506 27.34 -23.99 13.06
N THR A 507 26.31 -24.81 13.27
CA THR A 507 26.37 -26.05 14.06
C THR A 507 26.61 -27.30 13.20
N GLU A 508 26.82 -27.12 11.89
CA GLU A 508 27.00 -28.20 10.91
C GLU A 508 25.88 -29.24 10.86
N ALA A 509 24.70 -28.89 11.38
CA ALA A 509 23.55 -29.79 11.40
C ALA A 509 23.01 -30.08 9.99
N MET A 510 23.40 -29.31 8.97
CA MET A 510 23.02 -29.52 7.57
C MET A 510 24.26 -29.63 6.64
N PRO A 511 24.95 -30.78 6.62
CA PRO A 511 26.19 -30.96 5.86
C PRO A 511 26.00 -30.77 4.34
N LEU A 512 24.82 -31.11 3.80
CA LEU A 512 24.51 -30.88 2.39
C LEU A 512 24.52 -29.39 2.02
N PHE A 513 23.95 -28.53 2.86
CA PHE A 513 23.94 -27.08 2.62
C PHE A 513 25.31 -26.46 2.85
N ASN A 514 26.08 -26.99 3.80
CA ASN A 514 27.47 -26.57 3.99
C ASN A 514 28.31 -26.82 2.74
N LYS A 515 28.13 -27.98 2.08
CA LYS A 515 28.79 -28.27 0.80
C LYS A 515 28.36 -27.30 -0.31
N VAL A 516 27.06 -27.02 -0.44
CA VAL A 516 26.53 -26.08 -1.48
C VAL A 516 27.02 -24.63 -1.26
N LEU A 517 27.12 -24.20 -0.02
CA LEU A 517 27.60 -22.86 0.35
C LEU A 517 29.13 -22.78 0.50
N GLU A 518 29.83 -23.87 0.19
CA GLU A 518 31.30 -23.97 0.31
C GLU A 518 31.80 -23.53 1.70
N ILE A 519 31.02 -23.89 2.73
CA ILE A 519 31.31 -23.67 4.14
C ILE A 519 32.31 -24.71 4.61
N VAL A 520 33.43 -24.25 5.17
CA VAL A 520 34.46 -25.13 5.73
C VAL A 520 33.97 -25.69 7.07
N PRO A 521 34.18 -26.99 7.35
CA PRO A 521 33.89 -27.54 8.67
C PRO A 521 34.66 -26.77 9.74
N MET A 522 34.00 -26.55 10.88
CA MET A 522 34.56 -25.83 12.01
C MET A 522 35.81 -26.56 12.52
N PRO A 523 36.90 -25.83 12.83
CA PRO A 523 38.16 -26.44 13.26
C PRO A 523 38.01 -27.36 14.48
N ASP A 524 37.14 -26.98 15.42
CA ASP A 524 36.87 -27.74 16.62
C ASP A 524 35.46 -27.45 17.19
N PRO A 525 34.90 -28.38 17.98
CA PRO A 525 33.58 -28.18 18.59
C PRO A 525 33.51 -26.99 19.55
N ARG A 526 34.63 -26.57 20.17
CA ARG A 526 34.62 -25.42 21.08
C ARG A 526 34.52 -24.13 20.28
N PHE A 527 35.24 -24.01 19.16
CA PHE A 527 35.09 -22.90 18.23
C PHE A 527 33.65 -22.74 17.74
N ALA A 528 32.99 -23.84 17.35
CA ALA A 528 31.58 -23.80 16.94
C ALA A 528 30.65 -23.29 18.06
N GLN A 529 30.88 -23.71 19.31
CA GLN A 529 30.13 -23.22 20.48
C GLN A 529 30.37 -21.74 20.77
N ILE A 530 31.63 -21.31 20.71
CA ILE A 530 32.02 -19.91 20.91
C ILE A 530 31.37 -19.04 19.83
N LEU A 531 31.49 -19.44 18.56
CA LEU A 531 30.89 -18.72 17.43
C LEU A 531 29.37 -18.64 17.58
N THR A 532 28.70 -19.76 17.90
CA THR A 532 27.25 -19.76 18.17
C THR A 532 26.86 -18.81 19.30
N GLY A 533 27.65 -18.75 20.37
CA GLY A 533 27.46 -17.81 21.47
C GLY A 533 27.59 -16.36 21.03
N ILE A 534 28.57 -16.05 20.18
CA ILE A 534 28.79 -14.71 19.62
C ILE A 534 27.65 -14.29 18.70
N LEU A 535 27.19 -15.18 17.80
CA LEU A 535 26.04 -14.90 16.92
C LEU A 535 24.76 -14.65 17.74
N THR A 536 24.58 -15.38 18.84
CA THR A 536 23.45 -15.17 19.77
C THR A 536 23.56 -13.83 20.49
N LEU A 537 24.76 -13.48 20.97
CA LEU A 537 25.03 -12.19 21.62
C LEU A 537 24.78 -11.02 20.67
N ASP A 538 25.12 -11.16 19.39
CA ASP A 538 24.89 -10.13 18.37
C ASP A 538 23.39 -9.80 18.23
N VAL A 539 22.55 -10.82 18.07
CA VAL A 539 21.09 -10.66 17.91
C VAL A 539 20.45 -10.12 19.20
N VAL A 540 20.71 -10.76 20.34
CA VAL A 540 20.08 -10.40 21.61
C VAL A 540 20.58 -9.03 22.09
N GLY A 541 21.88 -8.77 21.93
CA GLY A 541 22.50 -7.51 22.32
C GLY A 541 22.01 -6.33 21.47
N ALA A 542 21.91 -6.49 20.15
CA ALA A 542 21.36 -5.45 19.27
C ALA A 542 19.90 -5.14 19.62
N PHE A 543 19.08 -6.18 19.86
CA PHE A 543 17.70 -6.02 20.29
C PHE A 543 17.59 -5.29 21.65
N ALA A 544 18.33 -5.76 22.66
CA ALA A 544 18.29 -5.19 24.00
C ALA A 544 18.74 -3.71 24.01
N TRP A 545 19.80 -3.40 23.26
CA TRP A 545 20.31 -2.02 23.15
C TRP A 545 19.28 -1.07 22.52
N ASP A 546 18.67 -1.50 21.42
CA ASP A 546 17.65 -0.71 20.75
C ASP A 546 16.41 -0.46 21.64
N GLN A 547 15.94 -1.50 22.35
CA GLN A 547 14.84 -1.36 23.30
C GLN A 547 15.19 -0.40 24.44
N LEU A 548 16.40 -0.49 24.99
CA LEU A 548 16.89 0.42 26.01
C LEU A 548 16.88 1.88 25.52
N CYS A 549 17.35 2.12 24.30
CA CYS A 549 17.35 3.46 23.69
C CYS A 549 15.92 4.03 23.56
N LEU A 550 14.95 3.20 23.16
CA LEU A 550 13.54 3.60 23.10
C LEU A 550 12.95 3.89 24.47
N VAL A 551 13.26 3.08 25.48
CA VAL A 551 12.78 3.28 26.86
C VAL A 551 13.31 4.59 27.44
N VAL A 552 14.60 4.87 27.26
CA VAL A 552 15.27 6.05 27.84
C VAL A 552 14.85 7.34 27.12
N PHE A 553 14.89 7.36 25.78
CA PHE A 553 14.72 8.59 25.01
C PHE A 553 13.32 8.79 24.43
N ALA A 554 12.48 7.74 24.35
CA ALA A 554 11.14 7.81 23.77
C ALA A 554 10.10 6.96 24.55
N PRO A 555 9.95 7.15 25.87
CA PRO A 555 9.14 6.26 26.73
C PRO A 555 7.67 6.23 26.32
N LYS A 556 7.10 7.34 25.85
CA LYS A 556 5.71 7.39 25.39
C LYS A 556 5.45 6.50 24.17
N ILE A 557 6.41 6.40 23.26
CA ILE A 557 6.32 5.54 22.07
C ILE A 557 6.49 4.09 22.51
N PHE A 558 7.44 3.80 23.39
CA PHE A 558 7.66 2.46 23.93
C PHE A 558 6.39 1.92 24.63
N ILE A 559 5.80 2.71 25.54
CA ILE A 559 4.58 2.32 26.25
C ILE A 559 3.42 2.10 25.29
N ALA A 560 3.22 3.01 24.32
CA ALA A 560 2.16 2.86 23.32
C ALA A 560 2.37 1.62 22.43
N SER A 561 3.62 1.30 22.09
CA SER A 561 3.96 0.08 21.35
C SER A 561 3.63 -1.16 22.18
N PHE A 562 4.06 -1.20 23.45
CA PHE A 562 3.81 -2.31 24.36
C PHE A 562 2.32 -2.55 24.61
N GLN A 563 1.56 -1.50 24.87
CA GLN A 563 0.10 -1.57 25.07
C GLN A 563 -0.66 -2.02 23.83
N SER A 564 -0.07 -1.81 22.65
CA SER A 564 -0.69 -2.22 21.39
C SER A 564 -0.40 -3.67 20.99
N ILE A 565 0.47 -4.39 21.74
CA ILE A 565 0.75 -5.82 21.49
C ILE A 565 -0.52 -6.63 21.75
N THR A 566 -0.90 -7.44 20.76
CA THR A 566 -2.11 -8.27 20.84
C THR A 566 -1.77 -9.70 21.26
N GLY A 567 -2.73 -10.43 21.85
CA GLY A 567 -2.55 -11.86 22.15
C GLY A 567 -2.26 -12.73 20.91
N ARG A 568 -2.66 -12.27 19.71
CA ARG A 568 -2.29 -12.90 18.44
C ARG A 568 -0.80 -12.80 18.16
N ASP A 569 -0.19 -11.65 18.44
CA ASP A 569 1.25 -11.43 18.23
C ASP A 569 2.06 -12.42 19.08
N VAL A 570 1.69 -12.56 20.36
CA VAL A 570 2.31 -13.53 21.29
C VAL A 570 2.15 -14.96 20.77
N LYS A 571 0.94 -15.34 20.35
CA LYS A 571 0.68 -16.69 19.81
C LYS A 571 1.52 -16.98 18.56
N GLN A 572 1.69 -16.01 17.66
CA GLN A 572 2.53 -16.19 16.47
C GLN A 572 4.01 -16.28 16.81
N MET A 573 4.52 -15.48 17.75
CA MET A 573 5.91 -15.59 18.20
C MET A 573 6.19 -16.96 18.84
N VAL A 574 5.29 -17.44 19.69
CA VAL A 574 5.40 -18.79 20.28
C VAL A 574 5.34 -19.86 19.20
N LYS A 575 4.41 -19.75 18.23
CA LYS A 575 4.32 -20.68 17.10
C LYS A 575 5.64 -20.70 16.30
N MET A 576 6.23 -19.55 16.03
CA MET A 576 7.51 -19.44 15.32
C MET A 576 8.65 -20.08 16.11
N LEU A 577 8.70 -19.87 17.42
CA LEU A 577 9.69 -20.50 18.29
C LEU A 577 9.55 -22.03 18.28
N VAL A 578 8.33 -22.55 18.39
CA VAL A 578 8.06 -24.00 18.34
C VAL A 578 8.44 -24.57 16.98
N ILE A 579 8.13 -23.89 15.88
CA ILE A 579 8.53 -24.31 14.52
C ILE A 579 10.06 -24.31 14.40
N ALA A 580 10.74 -23.27 14.88
CA ALA A 580 12.20 -23.19 14.85
C ALA A 580 12.84 -24.35 15.62
N LEU A 581 12.39 -24.59 16.86
CA LEU A 581 12.87 -25.72 17.66
C LEU A 581 12.55 -27.07 17.02
N GLY A 582 11.38 -27.21 16.40
CA GLY A 582 10.99 -28.41 15.66
C GLY A 582 11.87 -28.66 14.44
N ILE A 583 12.18 -27.62 13.66
CA ILE A 583 13.12 -27.70 12.52
C ILE A 583 14.50 -28.13 13.01
N ILE A 584 15.01 -27.47 14.06
CA ILE A 584 16.32 -27.81 14.64
C ILE A 584 16.34 -29.27 15.11
N TYR A 585 15.29 -29.73 15.81
CA TYR A 585 15.18 -31.10 16.27
C TYR A 585 15.10 -32.11 15.12
N VAL A 586 14.28 -31.85 14.10
CA VAL A 586 14.16 -32.75 12.94
C VAL A 586 15.48 -32.84 12.21
N VAL A 587 16.09 -31.69 11.90
CA VAL A 587 17.38 -31.61 11.19
C VAL A 587 18.48 -32.33 11.96
N ALA A 588 18.56 -32.13 13.27
CA ALA A 588 19.54 -32.82 14.12
C ALA A 588 19.36 -34.35 14.17
N ASN A 589 18.18 -34.87 13.84
CA ASN A 589 17.88 -36.31 13.83
C ASN A 589 17.87 -36.94 12.42
N ILE A 590 18.23 -36.19 11.37
CA ILE A 590 18.37 -36.76 10.02
C ILE A 590 19.69 -37.54 9.95
N ASP A 591 19.62 -38.80 9.52
CA ASP A 591 20.80 -39.62 9.22
C ASP A 591 21.38 -39.20 7.86
N TYR A 592 22.27 -38.20 7.90
CA TYR A 592 22.94 -37.69 6.70
C TYR A 592 23.93 -38.71 6.10
N ASP A 593 24.46 -39.64 6.88
CA ASP A 593 25.40 -40.66 6.41
C ASP A 593 24.69 -41.70 5.52
N GLU A 594 23.45 -42.06 5.86
CA GLU A 594 22.62 -42.90 5.00
C GLU A 594 22.25 -42.18 3.69
N ILE A 595 21.90 -40.88 3.74
CA ILE A 595 21.60 -40.08 2.55
C ILE A 595 22.81 -39.99 1.62
N GLU A 596 24.00 -39.72 2.16
CA GLU A 596 25.22 -39.64 1.36
C GLU A 596 25.61 -41.01 0.77
N ARG A 597 25.37 -42.11 1.50
CA ARG A 597 25.52 -43.47 0.98
C ARG A 597 24.57 -43.74 -0.19
N GLN A 598 23.29 -43.38 -0.06
CA GLN A 598 22.30 -43.51 -1.14
C GLN A 598 22.65 -42.66 -2.36
N GLN A 599 23.15 -41.43 -2.18
CA GLN A 599 23.63 -40.59 -3.28
C GLN A 599 24.83 -41.21 -4.00
N LYS A 600 25.83 -41.69 -3.26
CA LYS A 600 26.98 -42.40 -3.86
C LYS A 600 26.54 -43.64 -4.62
N LEU A 601 25.61 -44.42 -4.08
CA LEU A 601 25.03 -45.57 -4.78
C LEU A 601 24.25 -45.18 -6.04
N ALA A 602 23.51 -44.06 -6.01
CA ALA A 602 22.79 -43.54 -7.17
C ALA A 602 23.74 -43.00 -8.25
N GLU A 603 24.81 -42.30 -7.88
CA GLU A 603 25.86 -41.85 -8.79
C GLU A 603 26.62 -43.03 -9.42
N LEU A 604 26.94 -44.05 -8.63
CA LEU A 604 27.54 -45.29 -9.14
C LEU A 604 26.57 -46.04 -10.07
N ALA A 605 25.28 -46.07 -9.75
CA ALA A 605 24.25 -46.66 -10.61
C ALA A 605 24.13 -45.89 -11.94
N ALA A 606 24.12 -44.57 -11.91
CA ALA A 606 24.09 -43.70 -13.09
C ALA A 606 25.38 -43.77 -13.93
N ALA A 607 26.53 -43.97 -13.29
CA ALA A 607 27.80 -44.23 -13.98
C ALA A 607 27.87 -45.65 -14.58
N SER A 608 27.09 -46.59 -14.04
CA SER A 608 27.05 -47.98 -14.48
C SER A 608 25.99 -48.30 -15.55
N THR A 609 25.10 -47.37 -15.91
CA THR A 609 24.19 -47.53 -17.06
C THR A 609 24.99 -47.54 -18.36
N PRO A 610 25.08 -48.66 -19.09
CA PRO A 610 25.88 -48.73 -20.30
C PRO A 610 25.19 -47.96 -21.43
N PHE A 611 25.99 -47.14 -22.11
CA PHE A 611 25.67 -46.45 -23.37
C PHE A 611 25.41 -47.52 -24.45
N VAL A 612 24.19 -48.03 -24.53
CA VAL A 612 23.78 -48.98 -25.59
C VAL A 612 22.67 -48.33 -26.41
N GLU A 613 22.91 -48.29 -27.72
CA GLU A 613 22.08 -47.82 -28.83
C GLU A 613 22.23 -46.35 -29.26
N THR A 614 23.31 -46.07 -29.99
CA THR A 614 23.20 -45.30 -31.25
C THR A 614 24.30 -45.72 -32.24
N ILE A 615 24.17 -46.92 -32.82
CA ILE A 615 24.78 -47.25 -34.12
C ILE A 615 23.69 -47.90 -34.97
N SER A 616 22.89 -47.07 -35.64
CA SER A 616 21.99 -47.45 -36.73
C SER A 616 21.41 -46.18 -37.38
N SER A 617 22.22 -45.46 -38.16
CA SER A 617 21.87 -44.81 -39.44
C SER A 617 23.04 -43.99 -39.94
#